data_AF-A0A1A8CEJ1-F1
#
_entry.id   AF-A0A1A8CEJ1-F1
#
_cell.length_a   1.000
_cell.length_b   1.000
_cell.length_c   1.000
_cell.angle_alpha   90.00
_cell.angle_beta   90.00
_cell.angle_gamma   90.00
#
_symmetry.space_group_name_H-M   'P 1'
#
loop_
_entity.id
_entity.type
_entity.pdbx_description
1 polymer ?
#
loop_
_entity_poly.entity_id
_entity_poly.type
_entity_poly.pdbx_seq_one_letter_code
_entity_poly.pdbx_strand_id
1 'polypeptide(L)'
;GHPERWIFVCLFLLPLSVVFDVYYYVRAWLIFKMCSAPKLHDQRVRDIQRQVREWKTEGSKSFMCTGRPGWLTVSLRVGKYKKTHKNIMINMMDILEVDTKRQVVRVE
;
A
#
# COMPACT_ATOMS: atom_id res chain seq x y z
N GLY A 1 26.02 -8.48 -46.17
CA GLY A 1 26.30 -8.93 -44.79
C GLY A 1 25.01 -9.06 -44.03
N HIS A 2 24.56 -10.30 -43.82
CA HIS A 2 23.60 -10.81 -42.84
C HIS A 2 22.25 -10.08 -42.59
N PRO A 3 21.28 -10.11 -43.53
CA PRO A 3 19.88 -9.73 -43.28
C PRO A 3 19.15 -10.59 -42.23
N GLU A 4 19.67 -11.76 -41.89
CA GLU A 4 19.06 -12.73 -40.96
C GLU A 4 18.97 -12.27 -39.49
N ARG A 5 19.79 -11.31 -39.06
CA ARG A 5 19.83 -10.90 -37.64
C ARG A 5 18.60 -10.10 -37.22
N TRP A 6 18.13 -9.18 -38.08
CA TRP A 6 16.99 -8.32 -37.77
C TRP A 6 15.65 -9.07 -37.84
N ILE A 7 15.55 -10.06 -38.75
CA ILE A 7 14.36 -10.91 -38.87
C ILE A 7 14.18 -11.76 -37.61
N PHE A 8 15.25 -12.36 -37.09
CA PHE A 8 15.18 -13.13 -35.84
C PHE A 8 14.82 -12.23 -34.64
N VAL A 9 15.38 -11.03 -34.58
CA VAL A 9 15.03 -10.04 -33.55
C VAL A 9 13.55 -9.63 -33.64
N CYS A 10 13.04 -9.34 -34.84
CA CYS A 10 11.64 -8.94 -35.00
C CYS A 10 10.64 -10.10 -34.78
N LEU A 11 10.98 -11.33 -35.18
CA LEU A 11 10.09 -12.48 -35.07
C LEU A 11 10.16 -13.20 -33.73
N PHE A 12 11.25 -13.09 -32.98
CA PHE A 12 11.41 -13.79 -31.69
C PHE A 12 11.64 -12.83 -30.53
N LEU A 13 12.49 -11.81 -30.68
CA LEU A 13 12.83 -10.93 -29.56
C LEU A 13 11.68 -9.98 -29.23
N LEU A 14 11.07 -9.33 -30.23
CA LEU A 14 9.91 -8.45 -30.02
C LEU A 14 8.70 -9.17 -29.40
N PRO A 15 8.22 -10.31 -29.92
CA PRO A 15 7.08 -10.99 -29.29
C PRO A 15 7.42 -11.52 -27.91
N LEU A 16 8.66 -11.95 -27.67
CA LEU A 16 9.11 -12.34 -26.33
C LEU A 16 9.03 -11.15 -25.36
N SER A 17 9.52 -9.96 -25.75
CA SER A 17 9.39 -8.74 -24.95
C SER A 17 7.94 -8.37 -24.65
N VAL A 18 7.04 -8.48 -25.63
CA VAL A 18 5.60 -8.21 -25.44
C VAL A 18 4.97 -9.21 -24.47
N VAL A 19 5.30 -10.50 -24.58
CA VAL A 19 4.82 -11.53 -23.64
C VAL A 19 5.30 -11.24 -22.22
N PHE A 20 6.56 -10.83 -22.06
CA PHE A 20 7.09 -10.43 -20.76
C PHE A 20 6.37 -9.20 -20.22
N ASP A 21 6.16 -8.16 -21.03
CA ASP A 21 5.47 -6.93 -20.63
C ASP A 21 4.04 -7.23 -20.16
N VAL A 22 3.29 -8.03 -20.93
CA VAL A 22 1.94 -8.49 -20.57
C VAL A 22 1.96 -9.30 -19.27
N TYR A 23 2.93 -10.19 -19.09
CA TYR A 23 3.05 -10.95 -17.85
C TYR A 23 3.29 -10.05 -16.63
N TYR A 24 4.21 -9.08 -16.72
CA TYR A 24 4.46 -8.13 -15.64
C TYR A 24 3.25 -7.22 -15.39
N TYR A 25 2.56 -6.78 -16.44
CA TYR A 25 1.34 -6.00 -16.35
C TYR A 25 0.23 -6.79 -15.64
N VAL A 26 0.00 -8.04 -16.03
CA VAL A 26 -1.01 -8.91 -15.40
C VAL A 26 -0.64 -9.20 -13.94
N ARG A 27 0.64 -9.42 -13.63
CA ARG A 27 1.09 -9.57 -12.23
C ARG A 27 0.84 -8.29 -11.44
N ALA A 28 1.22 -7.13 -11.97
CA ALA A 28 0.99 -5.84 -11.31
C ALA A 28 -0.52 -5.60 -11.09
N TRP A 29 -1.35 -5.92 -12.09
CA TRP A 29 -2.80 -5.83 -12.00
C TRP A 29 -3.38 -6.79 -10.95
N LEU A 30 -2.88 -8.04 -10.89
CA LEU A 30 -3.28 -9.00 -9.86
C LEU A 30 -2.88 -8.55 -8.46
N ILE A 31 -1.65 -8.05 -8.28
CA ILE A 31 -1.16 -7.52 -7.01
C ILE A 31 -1.99 -6.31 -6.61
N PHE A 32 -2.26 -5.38 -7.53
CA PHE A 32 -3.13 -4.25 -7.29
C PHE A 32 -4.53 -4.71 -6.88
N LYS A 33 -5.13 -5.65 -7.61
CA LYS A 33 -6.47 -6.17 -7.30
C LYS A 33 -6.53 -6.95 -5.98
N MET A 34 -5.44 -7.59 -5.57
CA MET A 34 -5.35 -8.32 -4.29
C MET A 34 -4.97 -7.42 -3.11
N CYS A 35 -4.14 -6.39 -3.28
CA CYS A 35 -3.84 -5.40 -2.24
C CYS A 35 -5.04 -4.46 -2.03
N SER A 36 -5.65 -3.97 -3.11
CA SER A 36 -6.91 -3.22 -3.07
C SER A 36 -8.11 -4.08 -2.69
N ALA A 37 -7.91 -5.34 -2.28
CA ALA A 37 -9.00 -6.18 -1.81
C ALA A 37 -9.70 -5.47 -0.63
N PRO A 38 -10.94 -5.01 -0.81
CA PRO A 38 -11.66 -4.23 0.20
C PRO A 38 -11.81 -5.00 1.51
N LYS A 39 -11.76 -6.33 1.44
CA LYS A 39 -11.79 -7.24 2.59
C LYS A 39 -10.66 -6.96 3.59
N LEU A 40 -9.46 -6.60 3.13
CA LEU A 40 -8.33 -6.31 4.01
C LEU A 40 -8.47 -4.91 4.63
N HIS A 41 -8.96 -3.94 3.85
CA HIS A 41 -9.31 -2.60 4.35
C HIS A 41 -10.36 -2.68 5.47
N ASP A 42 -11.47 -3.38 5.24
CA ASP A 42 -12.52 -3.58 6.25
C ASP A 42 -11.99 -4.26 7.52
N GLN A 43 -11.06 -5.21 7.40
CA GLN A 43 -10.40 -5.83 8.55
C GLN A 43 -9.56 -4.81 9.33
N ARG A 44 -8.73 -4.02 8.65
CA ARG A 44 -7.92 -2.96 9.29
C ARG A 44 -8.78 -1.90 9.97
N VAL A 45 -9.86 -1.46 9.32
CA VAL A 45 -10.81 -0.50 9.91
C VAL A 45 -11.48 -1.11 11.14
N ARG A 46 -11.92 -2.37 11.09
CA ARG A 46 -12.50 -3.06 12.25
C ARG A 46 -11.50 -3.20 13.40
N ASP A 47 -10.23 -3.46 13.11
CA ASP A 47 -9.18 -3.52 14.12
C ASP A 47 -8.92 -2.15 14.77
N ILE A 48 -8.92 -1.06 14.00
CA ILE A 48 -8.81 0.30 14.53
C ILE A 48 -10.03 0.62 15.40
N GLN A 49 -11.24 0.31 14.94
CA GLN A 49 -12.47 0.49 15.72
C GLN A 49 -12.46 -0.33 17.01
N ARG A 50 -11.87 -1.54 17.01
CA ARG A 50 -11.68 -2.35 18.22
C ARG A 50 -10.73 -1.64 19.19
N GLN A 51 -9.57 -1.18 18.73
CA GLN A 51 -8.61 -0.44 19.56
C GLN A 51 -9.23 0.81 20.22
N VAL A 52 -10.05 1.57 19.48
CA VAL A 52 -10.75 2.76 20.00
C VAL A 52 -11.81 2.38 21.03
N ARG A 53 -12.57 1.30 20.79
CA ARG A 53 -13.57 0.79 21.75
C ARG A 53 -12.91 0.30 23.03
N GLU A 54 -11.81 -0.46 22.94
CA GLU A 54 -11.04 -0.91 24.10
C GLU A 54 -10.52 0.28 24.91
N TRP A 55 -9.98 1.31 24.24
CA TRP A 55 -9.56 2.55 24.91
C TRP A 55 -10.69 3.26 25.64
N LYS A 56 -11.90 3.29 25.06
CA LYS A 56 -13.09 3.87 25.69
C LYS A 56 -13.52 3.06 26.93
N THR A 57 -13.48 1.73 26.84
CA THR A 57 -13.78 0.83 27.97
C THR A 57 -12.76 0.94 29.11
N GLU A 58 -11.49 1.21 28.79
CA GLU A 58 -10.40 1.44 29.76
C GLU A 58 -10.55 2.80 30.50
N GLY A 59 -11.61 3.55 30.20
CA GLY A 59 -11.98 4.79 30.88
C GLY A 59 -11.34 6.04 30.28
N SER A 60 -10.84 5.97 29.04
CA SER A 60 -10.29 7.12 28.30
C SER A 60 -9.24 7.94 29.08
N LYS A 61 -8.48 7.28 29.97
CA LYS A 61 -7.59 7.94 30.94
C LYS A 61 -6.38 8.65 30.31
N SER A 62 -6.00 8.27 29.10
CA SER A 62 -4.86 8.84 28.36
C SER A 62 -5.32 9.32 26.98
N PHE A 63 -4.82 10.45 26.48
CA PHE A 63 -5.12 10.88 25.11
C PHE A 63 -4.63 9.85 24.07
N MET A 64 -5.30 9.83 22.91
CA MET A 64 -4.97 8.96 21.79
C MET A 64 -3.87 9.58 20.93
N CYS A 65 -2.94 8.76 20.45
CA CYS A 65 -1.91 9.17 19.48
C CYS A 65 -1.78 8.10 18.40
N THR A 66 -1.47 8.52 17.17
CA THR A 66 -1.23 7.58 16.08
C THR A 66 0.08 6.83 16.29
N GLY A 67 0.04 5.52 16.06
CA GLY A 67 1.12 4.60 16.33
C GLY A 67 2.29 4.60 15.38
N ARG A 68 2.31 5.57 14.48
CA ARG A 68 3.29 5.70 13.44
C ARG A 68 4.70 5.56 14.02
N PRO A 69 5.47 4.54 13.60
CA PRO A 69 6.77 4.29 14.18
C PRO A 69 7.70 5.47 13.87
N GLY A 70 8.64 5.74 14.77
CA GLY A 70 9.49 6.94 14.71
C GLY A 70 10.25 7.10 13.39
N TRP A 71 10.65 5.99 12.77
CA TRP A 71 11.35 5.96 11.48
C TRP A 71 10.49 6.41 10.29
N LEU A 72 9.16 6.35 10.38
CA LEU A 72 8.28 6.90 9.33
C LEU A 72 8.19 8.43 9.46
N THR A 73 8.57 9.00 10.60
CA THR A 73 8.41 10.43 10.89
C THR A 73 9.57 11.23 10.29
N VAL A 74 9.24 12.23 9.48
CA VAL A 74 10.22 13.13 8.81
C VAL A 74 11.07 13.91 9.83
N SER A 75 10.56 14.09 11.06
CA SER A 75 11.27 14.76 12.13
C SER A 75 12.05 13.78 13.03
N LEU A 76 13.31 14.10 13.32
CA LEU A 76 14.16 13.43 14.32
C LEU A 76 13.68 13.61 15.77
N ARG A 77 12.59 14.36 15.99
CA ARG A 77 12.06 14.68 17.32
C ARG A 77 11.36 13.44 17.90
N VAL A 78 12.01 12.80 18.86
CA VAL A 78 11.42 11.68 19.60
C VAL A 78 10.24 12.20 20.42
N GLY A 79 9.02 11.85 19.99
CA GLY A 79 7.79 12.23 20.68
C GLY A 79 7.70 11.55 22.05
N LYS A 80 8.21 12.20 23.11
CA LYS A 80 8.09 11.71 24.51
C LYS A 80 6.64 11.41 24.90
N TYR A 81 5.68 12.12 24.29
CA TYR A 81 4.24 11.91 24.45
C TYR A 81 3.79 10.49 24.05
N LYS A 82 4.47 9.81 23.11
CA LYS A 82 4.09 8.44 22.70
C LYS A 82 4.28 7.39 23.81
N LYS A 83 4.97 7.73 24.91
CA LYS A 83 5.16 6.84 26.07
C LYS A 83 4.01 6.89 27.08
N THR A 84 3.27 7.99 27.14
CA THR A 84 2.19 8.21 28.11
C THR A 84 0.80 8.08 27.49
N HIS A 85 0.70 8.26 26.18
CA HIS A 85 -0.54 8.23 25.42
C HIS A 85 -0.83 6.85 24.84
N LYS A 86 -2.11 6.50 24.68
CA LYS A 86 -2.50 5.24 24.05
C LYS A 86 -2.17 5.32 22.57
N ASN A 87 -1.28 4.43 22.15
CA ASN A 87 -0.83 4.32 20.78
C ASN A 87 -1.86 3.47 20.00
N ILE A 88 -2.53 4.09 19.02
CA ILE A 88 -3.45 3.40 18.11
C ILE A 88 -2.73 3.15 16.80
N MET A 89 -2.51 1.87 16.50
CA MET A 89 -1.85 1.45 15.27
C MET A 89 -2.82 1.59 14.09
N ILE A 90 -2.55 2.58 13.24
CA ILE A 90 -3.27 2.84 12.00
C ILE A 90 -2.32 2.51 10.86
N ASN A 91 -2.33 1.25 10.42
CA ASN A 91 -1.51 0.79 9.29
C ASN A 91 -2.36 0.75 8.02
N MET A 92 -2.78 1.94 7.58
CA MET A 92 -3.62 2.17 6.40
C MET A 92 -2.77 2.80 5.30
N MET A 93 -1.85 2.01 4.73
CA MET A 93 -0.94 2.47 3.67
C MET A 93 -1.34 1.95 2.28
N ASP A 94 -2.51 1.32 2.15
CA ASP A 94 -2.93 0.73 0.89
C ASP A 94 -3.49 1.78 -0.08
N ILE A 95 -3.32 1.50 -1.37
CA ILE A 95 -3.81 2.34 -2.45
C ILE A 95 -5.11 1.70 -2.95
N LEU A 96 -6.23 2.30 -2.58
CA LEU A 96 -7.57 1.80 -2.88
C LEU A 96 -7.91 1.90 -4.37
N GLU A 97 -7.48 2.98 -5.03
CA GLU A 97 -7.80 3.21 -6.45
C GLU A 97 -6.77 4.14 -7.09
N VAL A 98 -6.30 3.80 -8.30
CA VAL A 98 -5.47 4.67 -9.12
C VAL A 98 -6.22 4.91 -10.42
N ASP A 99 -6.73 6.13 -10.60
CA ASP A 99 -7.33 6.57 -11.85
C ASP A 99 -6.25 7.27 -12.69
N THR A 100 -5.68 6.54 -13.65
CA THR A 100 -4.66 7.06 -14.57
C THR A 100 -5.20 8.03 -15.61
N LYS A 101 -6.52 8.07 -15.85
CA LYS A 101 -7.13 9.03 -16.80
C LYS A 101 -7.32 10.39 -16.17
N ARG A 102 -7.73 10.42 -14.91
CA ARG A 102 -7.92 11.63 -14.10
C ARG A 102 -6.66 12.00 -13.31
N GLN A 103 -5.64 11.13 -13.32
CA GLN A 103 -4.41 11.23 -12.53
C GLN A 103 -4.70 11.40 -11.02
N VAL A 104 -5.69 10.67 -10.51
CA VAL A 104 -6.09 10.72 -9.10
C VAL A 104 -5.76 9.38 -8.44
N VAL A 105 -5.21 9.43 -7.24
CA VAL A 105 -4.94 8.25 -6.42
C VAL A 105 -5.76 8.37 -5.13
N ARG A 106 -6.61 7.38 -4.87
CA ARG A 106 -7.36 7.24 -3.63
C ARG A 106 -6.57 6.31 -2.71
N VAL A 107 -6.15 6.84 -1.57
CA VAL A 107 -5.40 6.15 -0.51
C VAL A 107 -6.27 6.01 0.74
N GLU A 108 -5.95 5.03 1.59
CA GLU A 108 -6.56 4.89 2.94
C GLU A 108 -6.15 6.01 3.91
#